data_AF-A0A543DAR8-F1
#
_entry.id   AF-A0A543DAR8-F1
#
_cell.length_a   1.000
_cell.length_b   1.000
_cell.length_c   1.000
_cell.angle_alpha   90.00
_cell.angle_beta   90.00
_cell.angle_gamma   90.00
#
_symmetry.space_group_name_H-M   'P 1'
#
loop_
_entity.id
_entity.type
_entity.pdbx_description
1 polymer ?
#
loop_
_entity_poly.entity_id
_entity_poly.type
_entity_poly.pdbx_seq_one_letter_code
_entity_poly.pdbx_strand_id
1 'polypeptide(L)' 'MELLTTTQAAAALGVSARSLARWARDGRLRPALITPGGGQRSGRYLWDLEDLREQLLKLRTRPE' A
#
# COMPACT_ATOMS: atom_id res chain seq x y z
N MET A 1 -4.08 -6.31 14.44
CA MET A 1 -3.56 -6.03 13.09
C MET A 1 -4.62 -6.44 12.08
N GLU A 2 -5.26 -5.45 11.47
CA GLU A 2 -6.24 -5.68 10.41
C GLU A 2 -5.59 -5.34 9.07
N LEU A 3 -5.62 -6.30 8.14
CA LEU A 3 -5.05 -6.12 6.80
C LEU A 3 -6.11 -5.53 5.86
N LEU A 4 -5.82 -4.34 5.36
CA LEU A 4 -6.71 -3.60 4.47
C LEU A 4 -6.32 -3.77 3.01
N THR A 5 -7.31 -3.84 2.13
CA THR A 5 -7.06 -3.72 0.69
C THR A 5 -6.53 -2.32 0.35
N THR A 6 -5.86 -2.17 -0.80
CA THR A 6 -5.38 -0.87 -1.27
C THR A 6 -6.47 0.21 -1.24
N THR A 7 -7.71 -0.10 -1.63
CA THR A 7 -8.81 0.87 -1.62
C THR A 7 -9.20 1.29 -0.20
N GLN A 8 -9.30 0.34 0.73
CA GLN A 8 -9.62 0.63 2.14
C GLN A 8 -8.51 1.43 2.81
N ALA A 9 -7.24 1.03 2.62
CA ALA A 9 -6.09 1.74 3.17
C ALA A 9 -5.97 3.16 2.61
N ALA A 10 -6.22 3.33 1.31
CA ALA A 10 -6.24 4.64 0.67
C ALA A 10 -7.35 5.55 1.22
N ALA A 11 -8.57 5.01 1.38
CA ALA A 11 -9.69 5.74 1.97
C ALA A 11 -9.41 6.15 3.42
N ALA A 12 -8.85 5.24 4.23
CA ALA A 12 -8.50 5.50 5.63
C ALA A 12 -7.45 6.61 5.80
N LEU A 13 -6.53 6.77 4.84
CA LEU A 13 -5.46 7.75 4.88
C LEU A 13 -5.71 9.00 4.02
N GLY A 14 -6.86 9.07 3.35
CA GLY A 14 -7.21 10.19 2.46
C GLY A 14 -6.30 10.32 1.23
N VAL A 15 -5.66 9.23 0.79
CA VAL A 15 -4.81 9.21 -0.42
C VAL A 15 -5.53 8.52 -1.57
N SER A 16 -5.10 8.77 -2.81
CA SER A 16 -5.68 8.05 -3.95
C SER A 16 -5.20 6.60 -3.99
N ALA A 17 -6.12 5.65 -4.20
CA ALA A 17 -5.78 4.23 -4.35
C ALA A 17 -4.84 3.99 -5.54
N ARG A 18 -4.94 4.83 -6.59
CA ARG A 18 -4.02 4.82 -7.75
C ARG A 18 -2.60 5.21 -7.34
N SER A 19 -2.43 6.25 -6.53
CA SER A 19 -1.12 6.67 -6.01
C SER A 19 -0.52 5.58 -5.14
N LEU A 20 -1.32 5.01 -4.22
CA LEU A 20 -0.86 3.94 -3.34
C LEU A 20 -0.42 2.70 -4.12
N ALA A 21 -1.22 2.25 -5.10
CA ALA A 21 -0.84 1.15 -5.98
C ALA A 21 0.41 1.46 -6.81
N ARG A 22 0.57 2.69 -7.30
CA ARG A 22 1.76 3.13 -8.04
C ARG A 22 3.00 3.09 -7.15
N TRP A 23 2.95 3.65 -5.95
CA TRP A 23 4.09 3.64 -5.03
C TRP A 23 4.49 2.23 -4.60
N ALA A 24 3.52 1.33 -4.45
CA ALA A 24 3.78 -0.09 -4.21
C ALA A 24 4.51 -0.74 -5.39
N ARG A 25 4.03 -0.49 -6.62
CA ARG A 25 4.65 -1.00 -7.85
C ARG A 25 6.04 -0.44 -8.09
N ASP A 26 6.26 0.83 -7.76
CA ASP A 26 7.55 1.52 -7.87
C ASP A 26 8.51 1.13 -6.72
N GLY A 27 8.09 0.25 -5.79
CA GLY A 27 8.88 -0.19 -4.64
C GLY A 27 9.12 0.89 -3.57
N ARG A 28 8.41 2.02 -3.64
CA ARG A 28 8.49 3.12 -2.67
C ARG A 28 7.74 2.80 -1.37
N LEU A 29 6.68 2.00 -1.49
CA LEU A 29 5.92 1.45 -0.37
C LEU A 29 5.93 -0.08 -0.46
N ARG A 30 5.88 -0.74 0.69
CA ARG A 30 5.84 -2.20 0.81
C ARG A 30 4.51 -2.61 1.44
N PRO A 31 3.68 -3.40 0.74
CA PRO A 31 2.50 -3.99 1.35
C PRO A 31 2.92 -5.05 2.39
N ALA A 32 2.14 -5.18 3.46
CA ALA A 32 2.37 -6.16 4.51
C ALA A 32 2.21 -7.60 4.00
N LEU A 33 1.27 -7.82 3.08
CA LEU A 33 1.07 -9.11 2.44
C LEU A 33 0.65 -8.92 0.99
N ILE A 34 1.15 -9.79 0.12
CA ILE A 34 0.68 -9.91 -1.27
C ILE A 34 -0.04 -11.24 -1.36
N THR A 35 -1.35 -11.21 -1.59
CA THR A 35 -2.11 -12.45 -1.75
C THR A 35 -1.66 -13.13 -3.04
N PRO A 36 -1.35 -14.44 -3.05
CA PRO A 36 -1.06 -15.17 -4.27
C PRO A 36 -2.22 -15.02 -5.26
N GLY A 37 -1.89 -14.57 -6.46
CA GLY A 37 -2.85 -14.53 -7.57
C GLY A 37 -3.00 -15.92 -8.18
N GLY A 38 -4.18 -16.52 -8.10
CA GLY A 38 -4.46 -17.81 -8.75
C GLY A 38 -4.92 -17.63 -10.21
N GLY A 39 -4.44 -18.50 -11.10
CA GLY A 39 -4.94 -18.72 -12.47
C GLY A 39 -4.82 -17.52 -13.43
N GLN A 40 -5.70 -16.54 -13.29
CA GLN A 40 -5.81 -15.34 -14.15
C GLN A 40 -5.89 -14.02 -13.37
N ARG A 41 -5.85 -14.05 -12.03
CA ARG A 41 -5.94 -12.82 -11.22
C ARG A 41 -4.57 -12.43 -10.69
N SER A 42 -4.16 -11.19 -10.91
CA SER A 42 -3.00 -10.60 -10.24
C SER A 42 -3.22 -10.58 -8.72
N GLY A 43 -2.16 -10.84 -7.97
CA GLY A 43 -2.18 -10.78 -6.51
C GLY A 43 -2.64 -9.41 -5.99
N ARG A 44 -3.30 -9.39 -4.83
CA ARG A 44 -3.76 -8.15 -4.19
C ARG A 44 -2.78 -7.70 -3.12
N TYR A 45 -2.58 -6.39 -3.02
CA TYR A 45 -1.84 -5.78 -1.92
C TYR A 45 -2.73 -5.65 -0.69
N LEU A 46 -2.23 -6.15 0.42
CA LEU A 46 -2.81 -6.02 1.74
C LEU A 46 -1.86 -5.18 2.59
N TRP A 47 -2.45 -4.21 3.27
CA TRP A 47 -1.75 -3.15 3.98
C TRP A 47 -2.07 -3.23 5.46
N ASP A 48 -1.04 -3.11 6.28
CA ASP A 48 -1.22 -2.70 7.66
C ASP A 48 -1.29 -1.17 7.72
N LEU A 49 -2.30 -0.62 8.39
CA LEU A 49 -2.56 0.82 8.38
C LEU A 49 -1.50 1.62 9.13
N GLU A 50 -0.97 1.05 10.22
CA GLU A 50 0.05 1.70 11.06
C GLU A 50 1.38 1.74 10.31
N ASP A 51 1.81 0.60 9.75
CA ASP A 51 3.03 0.52 8.94
C ASP A 51 2.93 1.40 7.69
N LEU A 52 1.80 1.39 6.98
CA LEU A 52 1.61 2.26 5.81
C LEU A 52 1.73 3.75 6.19
N ARG A 53 1.20 4.16 7.33
CA ARG A 53 1.33 5.54 7.82
C ARG A 53 2.80 5.89 8.08
N GLU A 54 3.56 5.00 8.72
CA GLU A 54 4.99 5.22 8.93
C GLU A 54 5.77 5.34 7.62
N GLN A 55 5.49 4.46 6.67
CA GLN A 55 6.18 4.48 5.37
C GLN A 55 5.88 5.77 4.60
N LEU A 56 4.64 6.29 4.66
CA LEU A 56 4.29 7.59 4.06
C LEU A 56 5.02 8.77 4.71
N LEU A 57 5.18 8.76 6.03
CA LEU A 57 5.97 9.78 6.73
C LEU A 57 7.44 9.75 6.29
N LYS A 58 8.02 8.56 6.13
CA LYS A 58 9.37 8.35 5.59
C LYS A 58 9.49 8.81 4.13
N LEU A 59 8.43 8.64 3.32
CA LEU A 59 8.37 9.10 1.94
C LEU A 59 8.34 10.63 1.81
N ARG A 60 7.65 11.33 2.71
CA ARG A 60 7.60 12.80 2.74
C ARG A 60 8.92 13.44 3.16
N THR A 61 9.73 12.71 3.92
CA THR A 61 10.97 13.22 4.54
C THR A 61 12.23 12.94 3.73
N ARG A 62 12.13 12.29 2.57
CA ARG A 62 13.27 12.14 1.67
C ARG A 62 13.50 13.49 0.95
N PRO A 63 14.60 14.20 1.24
CA PRO A 63 14.97 15.39 0.48
C PRO A 63 15.36 14.96 -0.93
N GLU A 64 14.91 15.72 -1.91
CA GLU A 64 15.47 15.75 -3.25
C GLU A 64 16.90 16.31 -3.26
#